data_AF-A0A9P3Q2N6-F1
#
_entry.id   AF-A0A9P3Q2N6-F1
#
_cell.length_a   1.000
_cell.length_b   1.000
_cell.length_c   1.000
_cell.angle_alpha   90.00
_cell.angle_beta   90.00
_cell.angle_gamma   90.00
#
_symmetry.space_group_name_H-M   'P 1'
#
loop_
_entity.id
_entity.type
_entity.pdbx_description
1 polymer ?
#
loop_
_entity_poly.entity_id
_entity_poly.type
_entity_poly.pdbx_seq_one_letter_code
_entity_poly.pdbx_strand_id
1 'polypeptide(L)' 'MHAAAPRANQDPGLPTDGSGDSVLGLVPHQLRGFLAQFRNIHIVGAAYDCCTGAARQCCKHMRRKALK' A
#
# COMPACT_ATOMS: atom_id res chain seq x y z
N MET A 1 -2.74 31.50 -16.08
CA MET A 1 -1.56 30.66 -16.39
C MET A 1 -1.87 29.26 -15.89
N HIS A 2 -1.99 28.27 -16.79
CA HIS A 2 -2.14 26.87 -16.38
C HIS A 2 -0.77 26.19 -16.46
N ALA A 3 -0.31 25.62 -15.35
CA ALA A 3 0.88 24.79 -15.35
C ALA A 3 0.56 23.45 -16.05
N ALA A 4 1.50 22.96 -16.86
CA ALA A 4 1.38 21.64 -17.47
C ALA A 4 1.25 20.56 -16.39
N ALA A 5 0.38 19.57 -16.62
CA ALA A 5 0.19 18.47 -15.70
C ALA A 5 1.53 17.74 -15.44
N PRO A 6 1.85 17.39 -14.18
CA PRO A 6 3.08 16.66 -13.88
C PRO A 6 3.07 15.32 -14.63
N ARG A 7 4.24 14.92 -15.15
CA ARG A 7 4.42 13.63 -15.86
C ARG A 7 4.01 12.47 -14.93
N ALA A 8 3.24 11.52 -15.45
CA ALA A 8 2.86 10.32 -14.72
C ALA A 8 4.12 9.56 -14.25
N ASN A 9 4.13 9.12 -12.99
CA ASN A 9 5.25 8.38 -12.40
C ASN A 9 5.45 7.05 -13.13
N GLN A 10 6.60 6.88 -13.77
CA GLN A 10 7.09 5.55 -14.16
C GLN A 10 7.76 4.93 -12.94
N ASP A 11 7.11 3.97 -12.30
CA ASP A 11 7.61 3.26 -11.13
C ASP A 11 8.43 2.04 -11.59
N PRO A 12 9.76 2.00 -11.36
CA PRO A 12 10.61 0.87 -11.79
C PRO A 12 10.32 -0.43 -11.04
N GLY A 13 9.49 -0.40 -9.98
CA GLY A 13 9.16 -1.54 -9.14
C GLY A 13 7.81 -2.17 -9.42
N LEU A 14 7.12 -1.80 -10.51
CA LEU A 14 5.82 -2.40 -10.87
C LEU A 14 6.02 -3.90 -11.19
N PRO A 15 5.56 -4.85 -10.35
CA PRO A 15 5.42 -6.21 -10.82
C PRO A 15 4.44 -6.19 -12.00
N THR A 16 4.75 -6.92 -13.06
CA THR A 16 3.91 -7.10 -14.27
C THR A 16 2.61 -7.88 -13.98
N ASP A 17 2.07 -7.74 -12.76
CA ASP A 17 0.78 -8.24 -12.27
C ASP A 17 -0.15 -7.08 -11.89
N GLY A 18 0.21 -5.84 -12.23
CA GLY A 18 -0.55 -4.62 -11.95
C GLY A 18 -1.56 -4.22 -13.03
N SER A 19 -1.97 -5.14 -13.89
CA SER A 19 -2.98 -4.88 -14.93
C SER A 19 -4.38 -4.79 -14.33
N GLY A 20 -4.65 -3.72 -13.55
CA GLY A 20 -5.98 -3.17 -13.30
C GLY A 20 -7.18 -4.13 -13.18
N ASP A 21 -7.05 -5.25 -12.47
CA ASP A 21 -8.06 -6.33 -12.50
C ASP A 21 -9.30 -6.04 -11.61
N SER A 22 -9.42 -4.81 -11.12
CA SER A 22 -10.60 -4.30 -10.43
C SER A 22 -11.29 -3.25 -11.28
N VAL A 23 -12.62 -3.18 -11.20
CA VAL A 23 -13.45 -2.17 -11.89
C VAL A 23 -13.03 -0.73 -11.56
N LEU A 24 -12.36 -0.52 -10.43
CA LEU A 24 -11.84 0.78 -9.99
C LEU A 24 -10.39 1.05 -10.44
N GLY A 25 -9.78 0.14 -11.21
CA GLY A 25 -8.38 0.19 -11.60
C GLY A 25 -7.45 -0.41 -10.55
N LEU A 26 -6.20 0.08 -10.51
CA LEU A 26 -5.17 -0.44 -9.61
C LEU A 26 -5.47 -0.08 -8.14
N VAL A 27 -5.48 -1.09 -7.27
CA VAL A 27 -5.63 -0.92 -5.81
C VAL A 27 -4.29 -1.17 -5.13
N PRO A 28 -3.49 -0.13 -4.82
CA PRO A 28 -2.18 -0.31 -4.23
C PRO A 28 -2.27 -0.77 -2.77
N HIS A 29 -1.35 -1.64 -2.36
CA HIS A 29 -1.22 -2.08 -0.96
C HIS A 29 -0.90 -0.91 -0.02
N GLN A 30 0.03 -0.03 -0.42
CA GLN A 30 0.33 1.24 0.26
C GLN A 30 0.65 2.32 -0.79
N LEU A 31 0.21 3.55 -0.53
CA LEU A 31 0.49 4.73 -1.34
C LEU A 31 1.23 5.77 -0.51
N ARG A 32 2.42 6.19 -0.94
CA ARG A 32 3.20 7.24 -0.25
C ARG A 32 3.38 8.46 -1.12
N GLY A 33 2.84 9.59 -0.65
CA GLY A 33 2.94 10.89 -1.31
C GLY A 33 4.11 11.74 -0.80
N PHE A 34 4.76 12.46 -1.71
CA PHE A 34 5.82 13.42 -1.42
C PHE A 34 5.41 14.81 -1.92
N LEU A 35 5.01 15.68 -0.99
CA LEU A 35 4.45 17.00 -1.31
C LEU A 35 5.47 17.94 -1.97
N ALA A 36 6.75 17.85 -1.59
CA ALA A 36 7.80 18.69 -2.17
C ALA A 36 7.97 18.50 -3.69
N GLN A 37 7.58 17.33 -4.22
CA GLN A 37 7.72 16.96 -5.63
C GLN A 37 6.37 16.62 -6.27
N PHE A 38 5.26 16.76 -5.53
CA PHE A 38 3.91 16.37 -5.95
C PHE A 38 3.86 14.98 -6.62
N ARG A 39 4.55 13.99 -6.02
CA ARG A 39 4.68 12.63 -6.58
C ARG A 39 4.21 11.55 -5.60
N ASN A 40 3.67 10.45 -6.13
CA ASN A 40 3.22 9.29 -5.36
C ASN A 40 3.98 8.00 -5.74
N ILE A 41 4.31 7.16 -4.77
CA ILE A 41 5.00 5.88 -4.99
C ILE A 41 4.14 4.74 -4.45
N HIS A 42 4.09 3.63 -5.19
CA HIS A 42 3.40 2.41 -4.77
C HIS A 42 4.37 1.51 -4.00
N ILE A 43 3.95 1.05 -2.82
CA ILE A 43 4.82 0.25 -1.94
C ILE A 43 4.08 -1.04 -1.57
N VAL A 44 4.78 -2.16 -1.73
CA VAL A 44 4.32 -3.47 -1.27
C VAL A 44 5.22 -3.89 -0.11
N GLY A 45 4.61 -4.23 1.02
CA GLY A 45 5.31 -4.75 2.19
C GLY A 45 4.84 -6.17 2.49
N ALA A 46 5.76 -7.08 2.82
CA ALA A 46 5.40 -8.41 3.29
C ALA A 46 4.88 -8.33 4.74
N ALA A 47 4.04 -9.30 5.13
CA ALA A 47 3.65 -9.45 6.52
C ALA A 47 4.90 -9.76 7.37
N TYR A 48 5.06 -9.02 8.47
CA TYR A 48 6.21 -9.17 9.37
C TYR A 48 5.81 -9.96 10.62
N ASP A 49 6.53 -11.05 10.90
CA ASP A 49 6.19 -11.97 11.99
C ASP A 49 6.30 -11.34 13.39
N CYS A 50 7.20 -10.37 13.57
CA CYS A 50 7.35 -9.64 14.83
C CYS A 50 6.49 -8.36 14.88
N CYS A 51 5.56 -8.18 13.95
CA CYS A 51 4.65 -7.03 13.98
C CYS A 51 3.71 -7.11 15.19
N THR A 52 3.73 -6.12 16.07
CA THR A 52 2.83 -6.08 17.23
C THR A 52 1.34 -6.02 16.85
N GLY A 53 1.01 -5.57 15.64
CA GLY A 53 -0.38 -5.51 15.14
C GLY A 53 -0.86 -6.75 14.38
N ALA A 54 0.03 -7.48 13.71
CA ALA A 54 -0.33 -8.59 12.81
C ALA A 54 0.30 -9.94 13.18
N ALA A 55 1.14 -9.99 14.21
CA ALA A 55 1.73 -11.25 14.67
C ALA A 55 0.64 -12.26 15.04
N ARG A 56 0.79 -13.50 14.58
CA ARG A 56 -0.16 -14.60 14.80
C ARG A 56 -0.52 -14.78 16.28
N GLN A 57 0.45 -14.58 17.17
CA GLN A 57 0.22 -14.67 18.62
C GLN A 57 -0.62 -13.51 19.15
N CYS A 58 -0.36 -12.27 18.70
CA CYS A 58 -1.14 -11.10 19.07
C CYS A 58 -2.60 -11.25 18.62
N CYS A 59 -2.85 -11.62 17.36
CA CYS A 59 -4.21 -11.82 16.86
C CYS A 59 -4.95 -12.95 17.62
N LYS A 60 -4.28 -14.07 17.93
CA LYS A 60 -4.87 -15.16 18.73
C LYS A 60 -5.26 -14.70 20.14
N HIS A 61 -4.39 -13.94 20.79
CA HIS A 61 -4.64 -13.39 22.12
C HIS A 61 -5.82 -12.43 22.13
N MET A 62 -5.84 -11.48 21.19
CA MET A 62 -6.92 -10.48 21.08
C MET A 62 -8.26 -11.15 20.76
N ARG A 63 -8.29 -12.13 19.84
CA ARG A 63 -9.49 -12.90 19.54
C ARG A 63 -10.02 -13.65 20.76
N ARG A 64 -9.15 -14.29 21.55
CA ARG A 64 -9.56 -15.00 22.78
C ARG A 64 -10.13 -14.03 23.83
N LYS A 65 -9.54 -12.84 23.98
CA LYS A 65 -10.05 -11.80 24.88
C LYS A 65 -11.43 -11.29 24.46
N ALA A 66 -11.68 -11.14 23.17
CA ALA A 66 -12.97 -10.66 22.67
C ALA A 66 -14.14 -11.64 22.84
N LEU A 67 -13.86 -12.91 23.16
CA LEU A 67 -14.88 -13.96 23.40
C LEU A 67 -15.16 -14.20 24.89
N LYS A 68 -14.51 -13.47 25.80
CA LYS A 68 -14.76 -13.50 27.25
C LYS A 68 -15.39 -12.19 27.68
#